data_AF-A0PAK2-F1
#
_entry.id   AF-A0PAK2-F1
#
_cell.length_a   1.000
_cell.length_b   1.000
_cell.length_c   1.000
_cell.angle_alpha   90.00
_cell.angle_beta   90.00
_cell.angle_gamma   90.00
#
_symmetry.space_group_name_H-M   'P 1'
#
loop_
_entity.id
_entity.type
_entity.pdbx_description
1 polymer ?
#
loop_
_entity_poly.entity_id
_entity_poly.type
_entity_poly.pdbx_seq_one_letter_code
_entity_poly.pdbx_strand_id
1 'polypeptide(L)' 'QRIDGCEWNDETGEINGFNLYSYDGEDFLALDLQTLTWITPKPQAVLTKLRWDAQKDRLKLNKTFLGHLCPEFLKE' A
#
# COMPACT_ATOMS: atom_id res chain seq x y z
N GLN A 1 -6.55 -3.82 -11.71
CA GLN A 1 -7.34 -3.01 -10.75
C GLN A 1 -6.44 -2.56 -9.61
N ARG A 2 -6.82 -1.51 -8.89
CA ARG A 2 -6.10 -1.02 -7.71
C ARG A 2 -7.09 -0.85 -6.57
N ILE A 3 -6.71 -1.29 -5.37
CA ILE A 3 -7.43 -1.07 -4.13
C ILE A 3 -6.45 -0.45 -3.15
N ASP A 4 -6.72 0.79 -2.72
CA ASP A 4 -5.92 1.50 -1.73
C ASP A 4 -6.79 2.22 -0.73
N GLY A 5 -6.32 2.26 0.53
CA GLY A 5 -7.10 2.79 1.63
C GLY A 5 -6.51 2.43 2.97
N CYS A 6 -7.27 2.66 4.01
CA CYS A 6 -6.92 2.29 5.37
C CYS A 6 -8.16 1.83 6.11
N GLU A 7 -7.93 1.04 7.14
CA GLU A 7 -8.91 0.67 8.15
C GLU A 7 -8.44 1.21 9.49
N TRP A 8 -9.38 1.63 10.31
CA TRP A 8 -9.12 2.06 11.68
C TRP A 8 -9.91 1.17 12.63
N ASN A 9 -9.25 0.71 13.69
CA ASN A 9 -9.89 -0.02 14.78
C ASN A 9 -10.21 0.95 15.92
N ASP A 10 -11.50 1.20 16.15
CA ASP A 10 -12.00 2.14 17.15
C ASP A 10 -11.70 1.71 18.60
N GLU A 11 -11.49 0.41 18.84
CA GLU A 11 -11.21 -0.13 20.17
C GLU A 11 -9.71 -0.04 20.53
N THR A 12 -8.82 -0.34 19.58
CA THR A 12 -7.37 -0.39 19.82
C THR A 12 -6.62 0.86 19.37
N GLY A 13 -7.23 1.66 18.49
CA GLY A 13 -6.57 2.78 17.82
C GLY A 13 -5.65 2.35 16.66
N GLU A 14 -5.60 1.07 16.33
CA GLU A 14 -4.73 0.55 15.26
C GLU A 14 -5.19 1.03 13.88
N ILE A 15 -4.23 1.38 13.02
CA ILE A 15 -4.45 1.82 11.65
C ILE A 15 -3.79 0.83 10.71
N ASN A 16 -4.58 0.25 9.81
CA ASN A 16 -4.13 -0.70 8.80
C ASN A 16 -4.26 -0.08 7.41
N GLY A 17 -3.16 0.45 6.90
CA GLY A 17 -3.09 0.96 5.52
C GLY A 17 -2.78 -0.14 4.51
N PHE A 18 -3.40 -0.09 3.33
CA PHE A 18 -3.16 -1.03 2.24
C PHE A 18 -3.08 -0.34 0.88
N ASN A 19 -2.25 -0.89 -0.01
CA ASN A 19 -2.19 -0.48 -1.42
C ASN A 19 -1.87 -1.71 -2.27
N LEU A 20 -2.90 -2.19 -2.96
CA LEU A 20 -2.93 -3.46 -3.66
C LEU A 20 -3.19 -3.21 -5.14
N TYR A 21 -2.46 -3.93 -5.98
CA TYR A 21 -2.66 -3.99 -7.41
C TYR A 21 -2.94 -5.44 -7.81
N SER A 22 -4.02 -5.63 -8.56
CA SER A 22 -4.42 -6.92 -9.12
C SER A 22 -4.43 -6.85 -10.65
N TYR A 23 -4.07 -7.95 -11.30
CA TYR A 23 -4.05 -8.09 -12.76
C TYR A 23 -4.77 -9.37 -13.13
N ASP A 24 -5.73 -9.30 -14.06
CA ASP A 24 -6.61 -10.41 -14.44
C ASP A 24 -7.33 -11.10 -13.25
N GLY A 25 -7.69 -10.32 -12.24
CA GLY A 25 -8.36 -10.80 -11.03
C GLY A 25 -7.44 -11.45 -10.00
N GLU A 26 -6.14 -11.51 -10.25
CA GLU A 26 -5.14 -12.10 -9.35
C GLU A 26 -4.25 -11.04 -8.70
N ASP A 27 -3.75 -11.34 -7.50
CA ASP A 27 -2.80 -10.48 -6.80
C ASP A 27 -1.51 -10.31 -7.60
N PHE A 28 -1.10 -9.05 -7.77
CA PHE A 28 0.04 -8.69 -8.60
C PHE A 28 1.12 -7.97 -7.80
N LEU A 29 0.77 -6.89 -7.08
CA LEU A 29 1.68 -6.14 -6.22
C LEU A 29 0.95 -5.66 -4.97
N ALA A 30 1.62 -5.70 -3.82
CA ALA A 30 1.15 -5.06 -2.59
C ALA A 30 2.27 -4.20 -1.99
N LEU A 31 1.93 -3.06 -1.43
CA LEU A 31 2.89 -2.22 -0.72
C LEU A 31 3.01 -2.68 0.74
N ASP A 32 4.20 -3.08 1.15
CA ASP A 32 4.54 -3.25 2.56
C ASP A 32 4.93 -1.90 3.15
N LEU A 33 4.06 -1.36 4.01
CA LEU A 33 4.24 -0.06 4.67
C LEU A 33 5.30 -0.08 5.77
N GLN A 34 5.64 -1.26 6.32
CA GLN A 34 6.66 -1.40 7.35
C GLN A 34 8.04 -1.23 6.74
N THR A 35 8.32 -1.97 5.65
CA THR A 35 9.62 -1.94 4.98
C THR A 35 9.73 -0.88 3.88
N LEU A 36 8.59 -0.30 3.45
CA LEU A 36 8.49 0.58 2.28
C LEU A 36 9.05 -0.06 1.03
N THR A 37 8.59 -1.29 0.77
CA THR A 37 8.90 -2.02 -0.45
C THR A 37 7.64 -2.67 -1.01
N TRP A 38 7.63 -2.93 -2.31
CA TRP A 38 6.57 -3.70 -2.94
C TRP A 38 6.84 -5.19 -2.76
N ILE A 39 5.81 -5.97 -2.50
CA ILE A 39 5.85 -7.44 -2.51
C ILE A 39 5.06 -7.93 -3.72
N THR A 40 5.48 -9.05 -4.29
CA THR A 40 4.76 -9.67 -5.41
C THR A 40 4.88 -11.20 -5.36
N PRO A 41 3.78 -11.93 -5.60
CA PRO A 41 3.82 -13.38 -5.82
C PRO A 41 4.07 -13.75 -7.29
N LYS A 42 4.09 -12.77 -8.21
CA LYS A 42 4.14 -13.00 -9.66
C LYS A 42 5.52 -12.68 -10.23
N PRO A 43 6.25 -13.64 -10.82
CA PRO A 43 7.53 -13.37 -11.48
C PRO A 43 7.46 -12.27 -12.53
N GLN A 44 6.32 -12.16 -13.23
CA GLN A 44 6.05 -11.15 -14.25
C GLN A 44 6.04 -9.72 -13.70
N ALA A 45 5.84 -9.54 -12.39
CA ALA A 45 5.77 -8.23 -11.74
C ALA A 45 7.10 -7.76 -11.15
N VAL A 46 8.15 -8.61 -11.14
CA VAL A 46 9.42 -8.31 -10.46
C VAL A 46 10.08 -7.04 -11.00
N LEU A 47 10.08 -6.83 -12.31
CA LEU A 47 10.64 -5.61 -12.91
C LEU A 47 9.90 -4.36 -12.45
N THR A 48 8.57 -4.41 -12.38
CA THR A 48 7.73 -3.32 -11.89
C THR A 48 8.02 -3.04 -10.41
N LYS A 49 8.09 -4.09 -9.59
CA LYS A 49 8.49 -3.99 -8.17
C LYS A 49 9.81 -3.25 -8.03
N LEU A 50 10.88 -3.68 -8.72
CA LEU A 50 12.20 -3.04 -8.62
C LEU A 50 12.16 -1.57 -9.02
N ARG A 51 11.45 -1.24 -10.10
CA ARG A 51 11.30 0.15 -10.55
C ARG A 51 10.53 1.01 -9.54
N TRP A 52 9.53 0.46 -8.88
CA TRP A 52 8.73 1.20 -7.90
C TRP A 52 9.40 1.28 -6.53
N ASP A 53 10.17 0.26 -6.14
CA ASP A 53 11.02 0.28 -4.93
C ASP A 53 12.09 1.39 -4.99
N ALA A 54 12.55 1.73 -6.20
CA ALA A 54 13.48 2.83 -6.43
C ALA A 54 12.82 4.22 -6.27
N GLN A 55 11.49 4.32 -6.31
CA GLN A 55 10.76 5.59 -6.19
C GLN A 55 10.51 5.95 -4.72
N LYS A 56 11.59 6.32 -4.01
CA LYS A 56 11.54 6.58 -2.56
C LYS A 56 10.55 7.67 -2.15
N ASP A 57 10.39 8.72 -2.96
CA ASP A 57 9.45 9.80 -2.64
C ASP A 57 7.99 9.34 -2.77
N ARG A 58 7.67 8.53 -3.79
CA ARG A 58 6.34 7.92 -3.92
C ARG A 58 6.01 7.00 -2.74
N LEU A 59 6.98 6.20 -2.29
CA LEU A 59 6.81 5.31 -1.14
C LEU A 59 6.53 6.10 0.15
N LYS A 60 7.25 7.21 0.37
CA LYS A 60 7.00 8.11 1.50
C LYS A 60 5.61 8.73 1.44
N LEU A 61 5.20 9.23 0.27
CA LEU A 61 3.86 9.79 0.06
C LEU A 61 2.77 8.76 0.36
N ASN A 62 2.92 7.53 -0.13
CA ASN A 62 2.00 6.44 0.18
C ASN A 62 1.95 6.16 1.68
N LYS A 63 3.09 6.12 2.38
CA LYS A 63 3.13 5.92 3.84
C LYS A 63 2.39 7.02 4.59
N THR A 64 2.64 8.28 4.23
CA THR A 64 1.97 9.42 4.86
C THR A 64 0.46 9.36 4.61
N PHE A 65 0.04 9.13 3.37
CA PHE A 65 -1.38 9.05 3.05
C PHE A 65 -2.07 7.89 3.78
N LEU A 66 -1.57 6.67 3.67
CA LEU A 66 -2.22 5.47 4.19
C LEU A 66 -2.17 5.37 5.71
N GLY A 67 -1.13 5.93 6.34
CA GLY A 67 -0.96 5.88 7.79
C GLY A 67 -1.49 7.09 8.57
N HIS A 68 -1.73 8.23 7.92
CA HIS A 68 -2.11 9.47 8.60
C HIS A 68 -3.32 10.15 7.95
N LEU A 69 -3.24 10.50 6.67
CA LEU A 69 -4.32 11.28 6.02
C LEU A 69 -5.60 10.46 5.82
N CYS A 70 -5.47 9.20 5.42
CA CYS A 70 -6.60 8.31 5.24
C CYS A 70 -7.43 8.14 6.53
N PRO A 71 -6.85 7.79 7.70
CA PRO A 71 -7.63 7.67 8.92
C PRO A 71 -8.15 9.01 9.44
N GLU A 72 -7.50 10.14 9.13
CA GLU A 72 -8.08 11.47 9.38
C GLU A 72 -9.39 11.66 8.61
N PHE A 73 -9.41 11.33 7.31
CA PHE A 73 -10.62 11.41 6.49
C PHE A 73 -11.73 10.43 6.90
N LEU A 74 -11.39 9.28 7.48
CA LEU A 74 -12.39 8.33 7.98
C LEU A 74 -13.05 8.76 9.30
N LYS A 75 -12.42 9.68 10.05
CA LYS A 75 -12.92 10.16 11.34
C LYS A 75 -13.79 11.42 11.22
N GLU A 76 -13.82 12.04 10.04
CA GLU A 76 -14.74 13.14 9.70
C GLU A 76 -16.15 12.60 9.43
#